data_AF-A0A222PBF3-F1
#
_entry.id   AF-A0A222PBF3-F1
#
_cell.length_a   1.000
_cell.length_b   1.000
_cell.length_c   1.000
_cell.angle_alpha   90.00
_cell.angle_beta   90.00
_cell.angle_gamma   90.00
#
_symmetry.space_group_name_H-M   'P 1'
#
loop_
_entity.id
_entity.type
_entity.pdbx_description
1 polymer ?
#
loop_
_entity_poly.entity_id
_entity_poly.type
_entity_poly.pdbx_seq_one_letter_code
_entity_poly.pdbx_strand_id
1 'polypeptide(L)'
;MDLDIKNQRSIAGLRANAVAFLTNLSTFVGVGLIFSLIVLILEPENEFVRKYSKQTLSLNVIIIVALPLNIIMKIGSALFFIIVAIILILQAVAAVFSILGKEFEIPKIDEISNLLFVD
;
A
#
# COMPACT_ATOMS: atom_id res chain seq x y z
N MET A 1 0.52 4.89 -21.88
CA MET A 1 -0.89 4.99 -22.27
C MET A 1 -1.55 5.82 -21.18
N ASP A 2 -2.10 7.00 -21.49
CA ASP A 2 -2.81 7.80 -20.49
C ASP A 2 -4.15 7.11 -20.22
N LEU A 3 -4.12 6.11 -19.34
CA LEU A 3 -5.33 5.45 -18.86
C LEU A 3 -6.11 6.54 -18.13
N ASP A 4 -7.36 6.76 -18.51
CA ASP A 4 -8.24 7.73 -17.86
C ASP A 4 -8.71 7.21 -16.50
N ILE A 5 -7.76 6.97 -15.59
CA ILE A 5 -7.95 6.37 -14.25
C ILE A 5 -8.98 7.18 -13.45
N LYS A 6 -9.07 8.48 -13.70
CA LYS A 6 -10.02 9.38 -13.02
C LYS A 6 -11.47 9.13 -13.43
N ASN A 7 -11.72 8.54 -14.60
CA ASN A 7 -13.05 8.19 -15.06
C ASN A 7 -13.35 6.68 -14.95
N GLN A 8 -12.33 5.85 -14.72
CA GLN A 8 -12.52 4.44 -14.42
C GLN A 8 -13.23 4.24 -13.07
N ARG A 9 -14.32 3.46 -13.10
CA ARG A 9 -15.02 3.01 -11.90
C ARG A 9 -14.36 1.73 -11.37
N SER A 10 -14.48 1.54 -10.08
CA SER A 10 -13.92 0.45 -9.28
C SER A 10 -14.99 0.04 -8.26
N ILE A 11 -14.58 -0.39 -7.07
CA ILE A 11 -15.42 -0.91 -5.99
C ILE A 11 -16.59 0.04 -5.67
N ALA A 12 -17.81 -0.52 -5.63
CA ALA A 12 -19.04 0.20 -5.28
C ALA A 12 -19.29 1.49 -6.09
N GLY A 13 -18.74 1.57 -7.32
CA GLY A 13 -18.86 2.75 -8.17
C GLY A 13 -17.94 3.91 -7.75
N LEU A 14 -17.02 3.72 -6.80
CA LEU A 14 -15.94 4.68 -6.55
C LEU A 14 -15.02 4.75 -7.77
N ARG A 15 -14.32 5.87 -7.94
CA ARG A 15 -13.31 6.01 -8.99
C ARG A 15 -12.04 5.24 -8.59
N ALA A 16 -11.34 4.65 -9.56
CA ALA A 16 -10.13 3.88 -9.32
C ALA A 16 -9.06 4.68 -8.55
N ASN A 17 -8.86 5.96 -8.91
CA ASN A 17 -7.95 6.86 -8.19
C ASN A 17 -8.35 7.07 -6.71
N ALA A 18 -9.65 7.13 -6.42
CA ALA A 18 -10.15 7.30 -5.05
C ALA A 18 -9.99 6.02 -4.23
N VAL A 19 -10.27 4.84 -4.80
CA VAL A 19 -10.06 3.55 -4.12
C VAL A 19 -8.58 3.37 -3.78
N ALA A 20 -7.68 3.58 -4.76
CA ALA A 20 -6.24 3.50 -4.52
C ALA A 20 -5.76 4.50 -3.45
N PHE A 21 -6.27 5.74 -3.47
CA PHE A 21 -5.98 6.74 -2.44
C PHE A 21 -6.40 6.26 -1.05
N LEU A 22 -7.64 5.77 -0.91
CA LEU A 22 -8.15 5.23 0.36
C LEU A 22 -7.32 4.03 0.83
N THR A 23 -6.86 3.18 -0.09
CA THR A 23 -5.98 2.06 0.24
C THR A 23 -4.68 2.54 0.86
N ASN A 24 -3.97 3.50 0.26
CA ASN A 24 -2.74 4.02 0.87
C ASN A 24 -3.02 4.73 2.21
N LEU A 25 -4.09 5.53 2.27
CA LEU A 25 -4.49 6.27 3.47
C LEU A 25 -4.79 5.36 4.67
N SER A 26 -5.31 4.16 4.41
CA SER A 26 -5.66 3.18 5.44
C SER A 26 -4.47 2.77 6.33
N THR A 27 -3.23 2.89 5.84
CA THR A 27 -2.01 2.64 6.62
C THR A 27 -1.88 3.63 7.79
N PHE A 28 -2.22 4.91 7.59
CA PHE A 28 -2.12 5.93 8.64
C PHE A 28 -3.14 5.75 9.77
N VAL A 29 -4.23 5.03 9.49
CA VAL A 29 -5.27 4.70 10.47
C VAL A 29 -5.01 3.33 11.12
N GLY A 30 -3.91 2.66 10.76
CA GLY A 30 -3.50 1.36 11.34
C GLY A 30 -4.27 0.15 10.81
N VAL A 31 -5.06 0.31 9.74
CA VAL A 31 -5.85 -0.76 9.13
C VAL A 31 -5.35 -1.17 7.74
N GLY A 32 -4.14 -0.72 7.37
CA GLY A 32 -3.54 -0.89 6.04
C GLY A 32 -3.48 -2.32 5.53
N LEU A 33 -3.21 -3.29 6.40
CA LEU A 33 -3.16 -4.70 6.03
C LEU A 33 -4.54 -5.24 5.64
N ILE A 34 -5.53 -5.07 6.52
CA ILE A 34 -6.87 -5.65 6.31
C ILE A 34 -7.57 -4.93 5.16
N PHE A 35 -7.44 -3.61 5.09
CA PHE A 35 -8.08 -2.82 4.05
C PHE A 35 -7.53 -3.15 2.65
N SER A 36 -6.21 -3.28 2.50
CA SER A 36 -5.61 -3.66 1.21
C SER A 36 -6.01 -5.07 0.76
N LEU A 37 -6.12 -6.04 1.69
CA LEU A 37 -6.68 -7.36 1.39
C LEU A 37 -8.13 -7.30 0.91
N ILE A 38 -8.99 -6.55 1.60
CA ILE A 38 -10.39 -6.38 1.19
C ILE A 38 -10.46 -5.78 -0.21
N VAL A 39 -9.67 -4.75 -0.50
CA VAL A 39 -9.65 -4.12 -1.83
C VAL A 39 -9.19 -5.12 -2.90
N LEU A 40 -8.17 -5.94 -2.63
CA LEU A 40 -7.71 -6.96 -3.57
C LEU A 40 -8.74 -8.06 -3.84
N ILE A 41 -9.55 -8.42 -2.84
CA ILE A 41 -10.64 -9.38 -3.00
C ILE A 41 -11.78 -8.78 -3.84
N LEU A 42 -12.09 -7.50 -3.60
CA LEU A 42 -13.23 -6.82 -4.25
C LEU A 42 -12.90 -6.26 -5.63
N GLU A 43 -11.63 -6.07 -5.97
CA GLU A 43 -11.18 -5.48 -7.22
C GLU A 43 -10.24 -6.43 -7.98
N PRO A 44 -10.78 -7.40 -8.75
CA PRO A 44 -9.97 -8.38 -9.48
C PRO A 44 -9.37 -7.84 -10.78
N GLU A 45 -10.01 -6.83 -11.40
CA GLU A 45 -9.69 -6.41 -12.79
C GLU A 45 -8.88 -5.11 -12.85
N ASN A 46 -9.12 -4.14 -11.96
CA ASN A 46 -8.45 -2.84 -12.07
C ASN A 46 -6.98 -2.91 -11.63
N GLU A 47 -6.06 -3.05 -12.59
CA GLU A 47 -4.61 -3.15 -12.34
C GLU A 47 -4.05 -1.99 -11.53
N PHE A 48 -4.54 -0.75 -11.76
CA PHE A 48 -4.10 0.43 -11.01
C PHE A 48 -4.43 0.31 -9.52
N VAL A 49 -5.67 -0.05 -9.19
CA VAL A 49 -6.10 -0.26 -7.80
C VAL A 49 -5.38 -1.45 -7.18
N ARG A 50 -5.23 -2.55 -7.94
CA ARG A 50 -4.52 -3.74 -7.47
C ARG A 50 -3.05 -3.45 -7.18
N LYS A 51 -2.35 -2.69 -8.03
CA LYS A 51 -0.95 -2.28 -7.82
C LYS A 51 -0.78 -1.54 -6.49
N TYR A 52 -1.56 -0.48 -6.26
CA TYR A 52 -1.51 0.25 -4.99
C TYR A 52 -1.89 -0.61 -3.79
N SER A 53 -2.80 -1.57 -3.96
CA SER A 53 -3.24 -2.46 -2.88
C SER A 53 -2.20 -3.53 -2.55
N LYS A 54 -1.57 -4.17 -3.56
CA LYS A 54 -0.45 -5.08 -3.37
C LYS A 54 0.72 -4.38 -2.67
N GLN A 55 1.10 -3.18 -3.14
CA GLN A 55 2.15 -2.36 -2.51
C GLN A 55 1.83 -2.02 -1.06
N THR A 56 0.59 -1.57 -0.80
CA THR A 56 0.15 -1.25 0.57
C THR A 56 0.20 -2.46 1.48
N LEU A 57 -0.25 -3.63 1.00
CA LEU A 57 -0.18 -4.86 1.77
C LEU A 57 1.27 -5.20 2.12
N SER A 58 2.15 -5.26 1.13
CA SER A 58 3.56 -5.58 1.30
C SER A 58 4.23 -4.68 2.34
N LEU A 59 4.01 -3.38 2.26
CA LEU A 59 4.54 -2.42 3.24
C LEU A 59 4.01 -2.67 4.65
N ASN A 60 2.72 -2.97 4.80
CA ASN A 60 2.15 -3.27 6.12
C ASN A 60 2.66 -4.62 6.68
N VAL A 61 2.93 -5.61 5.82
CA VAL A 61 3.59 -6.86 6.23
C VAL A 61 5.01 -6.58 6.75
N ILE A 62 5.78 -5.70 6.10
CA ILE A 62 7.11 -5.30 6.60
C ILE A 62 7.01 -4.71 8.02
N ILE A 63 6.00 -3.86 8.29
CA ILE A 63 5.79 -3.31 9.65
C ILE A 63 5.58 -4.45 10.66
N ILE A 64 4.77 -5.45 10.33
CA ILE A 64 4.49 -6.59 11.21
C ILE A 64 5.75 -7.42 11.46
N VAL A 65 6.49 -7.75 10.40
CA VAL A 65 7.75 -8.50 10.50
C VAL A 65 8.81 -7.73 11.29
N ALA A 66 8.76 -6.40 11.28
CA ALA A 66 9.65 -5.54 12.04
C ALA A 66 9.24 -5.38 13.53
N LEU A 67 8.03 -5.76 13.94
CA LEU A 67 7.57 -5.62 15.34
C LEU A 67 8.52 -6.25 16.37
N PRO A 68 9.10 -7.46 16.16
CA PRO A 68 10.03 -8.08 17.11
C PRO A 68 11.30 -7.27 17.37
N LEU A 69 11.67 -6.31 16.51
CA LEU A 69 12.79 -5.41 16.79
C LEU A 69 12.61 -4.65 18.10
N ASN A 70 11.37 -4.39 18.51
CA ASN A 70 11.08 -3.71 19.77
C ASN A 70 11.45 -4.51 21.04
N ILE A 71 11.80 -5.79 20.91
CA ILE A 71 12.29 -6.62 22.04
C ILE A 71 13.67 -6.12 22.53
N ILE A 72 14.54 -5.68 21.60
CA ILE A 72 15.86 -5.15 21.94
C ILE A 72 15.73 -3.67 22.28
N MET A 73 15.67 -3.36 23.57
CA MET A 73 15.49 -2.00 24.08
C MET A 73 16.49 -1.01 23.46
N LYS A 74 15.98 0.18 23.13
CA LYS A 74 16.68 1.31 22.50
C LYS A 74 17.11 1.06 21.04
N ILE A 75 18.02 0.13 20.78
CA ILE A 75 18.59 -0.07 19.43
C ILE A 75 17.54 -0.63 18.48
N GLY A 76 16.85 -1.69 18.88
CA GLY A 76 15.84 -2.32 18.05
C GLY A 76 14.60 -1.43 17.86
N SER A 77 14.15 -0.76 18.91
CA SER A 77 13.08 0.24 18.80
C SER A 77 13.44 1.42 17.90
N ALA A 78 14.67 1.94 17.97
CA ALA A 78 15.12 3.02 17.08
C ALA A 78 15.09 2.57 15.62
N LEU A 79 15.57 1.36 15.32
CA LEU A 79 15.52 0.79 13.97
C LEU A 79 14.08 0.59 13.49
N PHE A 80 13.19 0.10 14.37
CA PHE A 80 11.77 -0.04 14.06
C PHE A 80 11.13 1.31 13.68
N PHE A 81 11.38 2.37 14.45
CA PHE A 81 10.85 3.70 14.12
C PHE A 81 11.39 4.25 12.80
N ILE A 82 12.66 3.99 12.46
CA ILE A 82 13.23 4.37 11.16
C ILE A 82 12.48 3.65 10.03
N ILE A 83 12.25 2.34 10.17
CA ILE A 83 11.52 1.55 9.17
C ILE A 83 10.10 2.10 9.00
N VAL A 84 9.37 2.32 10.09
CA VAL A 84 8.01 2.86 10.05
C VAL A 84 7.99 4.25 9.41
N ALA A 85 8.93 5.14 9.76
CA ALA A 85 9.01 6.47 9.18
C ALA A 85 9.21 6.45 7.67
N ILE A 86 10.10 5.59 7.16
CA ILE A 86 10.31 5.40 5.72
C ILE A 86 9.03 4.92 5.04
N ILE A 87 8.34 3.93 5.64
CA ILE A 87 7.10 3.39 5.08
C ILE A 87 5.99 4.45 5.06
N LEU A 88 5.85 5.26 6.11
CA LEU A 88 4.87 6.35 6.14
C LEU A 88 5.14 7.42 5.07
N ILE A 89 6.41 7.74 4.80
CA ILE A 89 6.77 8.65 3.71
C ILE A 89 6.37 8.06 2.35
N LEU A 90 6.68 6.79 2.11
CA LEU A 90 6.31 6.11 0.86
C LEU A 90 4.79 6.06 0.67
N GLN A 91 4.05 5.76 1.74
CA GLN A 91 2.58 5.76 1.73
C GLN A 91 1.99 7.14 1.48
N ALA A 92 2.60 8.20 2.02
CA ALA A 92 2.15 9.58 1.76
C ALA A 92 2.34 9.95 0.28
N VAL A 93 3.50 9.62 -0.30
CA VAL A 93 3.77 9.85 -1.73
C VAL A 93 2.80 9.04 -2.59
N ALA A 94 2.60 7.76 -2.27
CA ALA A 94 1.66 6.88 -2.97
C ALA A 94 0.22 7.39 -2.91
N ALA A 95 -0.22 7.93 -1.77
CA ALA A 95 -1.53 8.57 -1.63
C ALA A 95 -1.66 9.80 -2.55
N VAL A 96 -0.66 10.67 -2.60
CA VAL A 96 -0.69 11.85 -3.49
C VAL A 96 -0.69 11.44 -4.97
N PHE A 97 0.10 10.46 -5.36
CA PHE A 97 0.14 10.00 -6.76
C PHE A 97 -1.16 9.31 -7.16
N SER A 98 -1.69 8.44 -6.29
CA SER A 98 -2.93 7.71 -6.56
C SER A 98 -4.12 8.64 -6.76
N ILE A 99 -4.32 9.67 -5.92
CA ILE A 99 -5.43 10.61 -6.09
C ILE A 99 -5.31 11.43 -7.39
N LEU A 100 -4.07 11.72 -7.81
CA LEU A 100 -3.79 12.37 -9.10
C LEU A 100 -4.00 11.45 -10.30
N GLY A 101 -4.29 10.15 -10.08
CA GLY A 101 -4.43 9.15 -11.13
C GLY A 101 -3.10 8.73 -11.75
N LYS A 102 -1.98 8.98 -11.07
CA LYS A 102 -0.64 8.62 -11.53
C LYS A 102 -0.20 7.32 -10.87
N GLU A 103 0.53 6.50 -11.61
CA GLU A 103 1.20 5.35 -11.02
C GLU A 103 2.42 5.79 -10.20
N PHE A 104 2.63 5.11 -9.08
CA PHE A 104 3.81 5.26 -8.25
C PHE A 104 4.27 3.86 -7.81
N GLU A 105 5.44 3.48 -8.30
CA GLU A 105 6.03 2.19 -8.03
C GLU A 105 7.14 2.34 -6.99
N ILE A 106 7.09 1.51 -5.96
CA ILE A 106 8.13 1.48 -4.93
C ILE A 106 9.15 0.44 -5.35
N PRO A 107 10.42 0.83 -5.60
CA PRO A 107 11.43 -0.13 -6.05
C PRO A 107 11.56 -1.31 -5.09
N LYS A 108 11.70 -2.53 -5.63
CA LYS A 108 11.85 -3.79 -4.90
C LYS A 108 10.65 -4.23 -4.06
N ILE A 109 9.56 -3.45 -4.01
CA ILE A 109 8.33 -3.89 -3.33
C ILE A 109 7.71 -5.09 -4.04
N ASP A 110 7.94 -5.22 -5.34
CA ASP A 110 7.41 -6.30 -6.17
C ASP A 110 8.01 -7.64 -5.77
N GLU A 111 9.27 -7.69 -5.32
CA GLU A 111 9.87 -8.92 -4.79
C GLU A 111 9.10 -9.42 -3.55
N ILE A 112 8.70 -8.50 -2.68
CA ILE A 112 7.88 -8.80 -1.48
C ILE A 112 6.45 -9.14 -1.89
N SER A 113 5.89 -8.39 -2.85
CA SER A 113 4.56 -8.67 -3.40
C SER A 113 4.48 -10.06 -4.00
N ASN A 114 5.47 -10.49 -4.76
CA ASN A 114 5.51 -11.81 -5.41
C ASN A 114 5.66 -12.95 -4.40
N LEU A 115 6.25 -12.70 -3.22
CA LEU A 115 6.24 -13.65 -2.11
C LEU A 115 4.86 -13.79 -1.47
N LEU A 116 4.07 -12.71 -1.43
CA LEU A 116 2.74 -12.67 -0.82
C LEU A 116 1.63 -13.11 -1.75
N PHE A 117 1.80 -12.88 -3.05
CA PHE A 117 0.86 -13.23 -4.10
C PHE A 117 1.56 -14.17 -5.08
N VAL A 118 1.21 -15.45 -4.99
CA VAL A 118 1.52 -16.42 -6.05
C VAL A 118 0.53 -16.15 -7.17
N ASP A 119 0.91 -15.28 -8.10
CA ASP A 119 0.21 -15.15 -9.40
C ASP A 119 0.55 -16.36 -10.29
#